data_AF-A0A423PHZ1-F1
#
_entry.id   AF-A0A423PHZ1-F1
#
_cell.length_a   1.000
_cell.length_b   1.000
_cell.length_c   1.000
_cell.angle_alpha   90.00
_cell.angle_beta   90.00
_cell.angle_gamma   90.00
#
_symmetry.space_group_name_H-M   'P 1'
#
loop_
_entity.id
_entity.type
_entity.pdbx_description
1 polymer ?
#
loop_
_entity_poly.entity_id
_entity_poly.type
_entity_poly.pdbx_seq_one_letter_code
_entity_poly.pdbx_strand_id
1 'polypeptide(L)'
;MSAHEYDPLDHPEVRSASMFKYGLAFFIGMALMVVACVITLDDGMSQLATLIWIGILALIAVCAQLYLLFKLDLSKTMIWHTVSAVATIPLFFIAIVLTMWMFHHLEMRTMLGAG
;
A
#
# COMPACT_ATOMS: atom_id res chain seq x y z
N MET A 1 37.58 -1.35 -34.11
CA MET A 1 36.20 -0.96 -33.76
C MET A 1 35.65 -2.05 -32.86
N SER A 2 36.01 -2.02 -31.58
CA SER A 2 35.56 -2.97 -30.56
C SER A 2 34.39 -2.37 -29.80
N ALA A 3 33.40 -3.22 -29.52
CA ALA A 3 32.10 -2.91 -28.96
C ALA A 3 32.17 -2.00 -27.73
N HIS A 4 31.25 -1.03 -27.66
CA HIS A 4 30.90 -0.35 -26.41
C HIS A 4 30.44 -1.40 -25.40
N GLU A 5 31.31 -1.74 -24.43
CA GLU A 5 30.95 -2.40 -23.19
C GLU A 5 29.94 -1.49 -22.45
N TYR A 6 28.65 -1.74 -22.71
CA TYR A 6 27.57 -1.18 -21.93
C TYR A 6 27.53 -1.96 -20.63
N ASP A 7 28.15 -1.44 -19.57
CA ASP A 7 28.12 -2.06 -18.25
C ASP A 7 26.65 -2.15 -17.79
N PRO A 8 26.07 -3.37 -17.69
CA PRO A 8 24.65 -3.56 -17.37
C PRO A 8 24.29 -3.08 -15.96
N LEU A 9 25.28 -2.72 -15.14
CA LEU A 9 25.10 -2.18 -13.79
C LEU A 9 25.01 -0.65 -13.76
N ASP A 10 25.30 0.04 -14.87
CA ASP A 10 25.24 1.51 -14.94
C ASP A 10 23.85 2.03 -15.35
N HIS A 11 22.87 1.14 -15.46
CA HIS A 11 21.47 1.52 -15.62
C HIS A 11 20.99 2.29 -14.37
N PRO A 12 20.36 3.47 -14.54
CA PRO A 12 19.92 4.34 -13.43
C PRO A 12 18.92 3.66 -12.48
N GLU A 13 18.24 2.63 -12.98
CA GLU A 13 17.31 1.76 -12.27
C GLU A 13 18.03 0.97 -11.16
N VAL A 14 19.24 0.45 -11.44
CA VAL A 14 20.06 -0.37 -10.53
C VAL A 14 20.75 0.49 -9.48
N ARG A 15 21.24 1.69 -9.86
CA ARG A 15 21.78 2.69 -8.92
C ARG A 15 20.73 3.24 -7.95
N SER A 16 19.45 3.09 -8.27
CA SER A 16 18.36 3.52 -7.40
C SER A 16 18.09 2.55 -6.24
N ALA A 17 18.62 1.31 -6.24
CA ALA A 17 18.38 0.37 -5.16
C ALA A 17 19.31 0.65 -3.96
N SER A 18 18.85 1.44 -2.98
CA SER A 18 19.60 1.67 -1.74
C SER A 18 19.18 0.67 -0.67
N MET A 19 20.06 -0.28 -0.34
CA MET A 19 19.86 -1.30 0.69
C MET A 19 19.37 -0.71 2.03
N PHE A 20 19.83 0.50 2.36
CA PHE A 20 19.44 1.20 3.58
C PHE A 20 17.94 1.57 3.61
N LYS A 21 17.38 2.03 2.47
CA LYS A 21 15.95 2.39 2.38
C LYS A 21 15.06 1.16 2.49
N TYR A 22 15.46 0.03 1.88
CA TYR A 22 14.77 -1.25 2.02
C TYR A 22 14.80 -1.74 3.48
N GLY A 23 15.96 -1.68 4.13
CA GLY A 23 16.09 -2.03 5.54
C GLY A 23 15.19 -1.17 6.44
N LEU A 24 15.20 0.15 6.25
CA LEU A 24 14.36 1.07 7.02
C LEU A 24 12.86 0.78 6.81
N ALA A 25 12.43 0.57 5.56
CA ALA A 25 11.04 0.23 5.25
C ALA A 25 10.60 -1.08 5.92
N PHE A 26 11.49 -2.09 5.94
CA PHE A 26 11.23 -3.36 6.60
C PHE A 26 11.02 -3.18 8.11
N PHE A 27 11.91 -2.47 8.79
CA PHE A 27 11.79 -2.26 10.24
C PHE A 27 10.56 -1.43 10.62
N ILE A 28 10.25 -0.38 9.84
CA ILE A 28 9.04 0.43 10.07
C ILE A 28 7.79 -0.43 9.87
N GLY A 29 7.71 -1.21 8.79
CA GLY A 29 6.58 -2.09 8.53
C GLY A 29 6.42 -3.14 9.64
N MET A 30 7.53 -3.75 10.07
CA MET A 30 7.53 -4.74 11.14
C MET A 30 7.07 -4.14 12.48
N ALA A 31 7.56 -2.95 12.83
CA ALA A 31 7.14 -2.25 14.05
C ALA A 31 5.64 -1.92 14.03
N LEU A 32 5.13 -1.37 12.91
CA LEU A 32 3.71 -1.05 12.76
C LEU A 32 2.83 -2.31 12.85
N MET A 33 3.29 -3.44 12.29
CA MET A 33 2.55 -4.70 12.36
C MET A 33 2.50 -5.26 13.79
N VAL A 34 3.61 -5.17 14.54
CA VAL A 34 3.63 -5.55 15.96
C VAL A 34 2.67 -4.67 16.77
N VAL A 35 2.69 -3.35 16.56
CA VAL A 35 1.78 -2.42 17.25
C VAL A 35 0.32 -2.74 16.94
N ALA A 36 -0.03 -2.96 15.66
CA ALA A 36 -1.38 -3.34 15.27
C ALA A 36 -1.82 -4.67 15.91
N CYS A 37 -0.92 -5.64 15.99
CA CYS A 37 -1.18 -6.92 16.66
C CYS A 37 -1.45 -6.73 18.16
N VAL A 38 -0.64 -5.93 18.86
CA VAL A 38 -0.84 -5.64 20.28
C VAL A 38 -2.19 -4.96 20.53
N ILE A 39 -2.56 -3.97 19.71
CA ILE A 39 -3.87 -3.30 19.82
C ILE A 39 -5.03 -4.27 19.57
N THR A 40 -4.84 -5.27 18.72
CA THR A 40 -5.87 -6.28 18.44
C THR A 40 -6.04 -7.27 19.59
N LEU A 41 -4.97 -7.53 20.36
CA LEU A 41 -4.98 -8.44 21.50
C LEU A 41 -5.47 -7.79 22.80
N ASP A 42 -5.53 -6.46 22.84
CA ASP A 42 -6.00 -5.73 24.01
C ASP A 42 -7.54 -5.74 24.06
N ASP A 43 -8.10 -6.39 25.09
CA ASP A 43 -9.55 -6.46 25.34
C ASP A 43 -10.07 -5.17 26.02
N GLY A 44 -9.19 -4.22 26.33
CA GLY A 44 -9.53 -2.94 26.94
C GLY A 44 -10.21 -1.95 25.98
N MET A 45 -10.19 -2.20 24.67
CA MET A 45 -10.68 -1.27 23.65
C MET A 45 -12.02 -1.73 23.05
N SER A 46 -12.93 -0.76 22.83
CA SER A 46 -14.16 -1.01 22.07
C SER A 46 -13.83 -1.46 20.65
N GLN A 47 -14.58 -2.43 20.12
CA GLN A 47 -14.43 -2.98 18.77
C GLN A 47 -14.30 -1.90 17.68
N LEU A 48 -15.08 -0.81 17.80
CA LEU A 48 -15.04 0.29 16.84
C LEU A 48 -13.72 1.08 16.95
N ALA A 49 -13.23 1.31 18.17
CA ALA A 49 -11.95 1.98 18.39
C ALA A 49 -10.78 1.14 17.84
N THR A 50 -10.79 -0.17 18.05
CA THR A 50 -9.78 -1.09 17.54
C THR A 50 -9.73 -1.08 16.01
N LEU A 51 -10.89 -1.13 15.34
CA LEU A 51 -10.96 -1.04 13.88
C LEU A 51 -10.41 0.28 13.33
N ILE A 52 -10.72 1.42 13.98
CA ILE A 52 -10.20 2.73 13.57
C ILE A 52 -8.67 2.75 13.69
N TRP A 53 -8.12 2.32 14.82
CA TRP A 53 -6.68 2.34 15.05
C TRP A 53 -5.91 1.43 14.08
N ILE A 54 -6.42 0.23 13.84
CA ILE A 54 -5.83 -0.69 12.86
C ILE A 54 -5.88 -0.06 11.45
N GLY A 55 -7.00 0.59 11.09
CA GLY A 55 -7.13 1.28 9.82
C GLY A 55 -6.12 2.42 9.65
N ILE A 56 -5.92 3.24 10.68
CA ILE A 56 -4.93 4.33 10.67
C ILE A 56 -3.52 3.76 10.54
N LEU A 57 -3.17 2.73 11.31
CA LEU A 57 -1.86 2.10 11.25
C LEU A 57 -1.58 1.45 9.90
N ALA A 58 -2.58 0.81 9.30
CA ALA A 58 -2.49 0.24 7.96
C ALA A 58 -2.22 1.32 6.91
N LEU A 59 -2.92 2.46 6.99
CA LEU A 59 -2.72 3.58 6.07
C LEU A 59 -1.30 4.18 6.21
N ILE A 60 -0.82 4.37 7.44
CA ILE A 60 0.55 4.84 7.70
C ILE A 60 1.58 3.85 7.14
N ALA A 61 1.38 2.55 7.35
CA ALA A 61 2.27 1.51 6.84
C ALA A 61 2.34 1.52 5.31
N VAL A 62 1.19 1.59 4.64
CA VAL A 62 1.12 1.68 3.17
C VAL A 62 1.79 2.95 2.67
N CYS A 63 1.54 4.10 3.27
CA CYS A 63 2.21 5.35 2.89
C CYS A 63 3.73 5.29 3.08
N ALA A 64 4.21 4.74 4.19
CA ALA A 64 5.63 4.56 4.45
C ALA A 64 6.27 3.61 3.43
N GLN A 65 5.59 2.52 3.07
CA GLN A 65 6.05 1.57 2.05
C GLN A 65 6.05 2.21 0.65
N LEU A 66 4.99 2.91 0.26
CA LEU A 66 4.93 3.63 -1.02
C LEU A 66 6.04 4.68 -1.15
N TYR A 67 6.38 5.37 -0.06
CA TYR A 67 7.47 6.34 -0.07
C TYR A 67 8.86 5.69 -0.10
N LEU A 68 9.10 4.70 0.77
CA LEU A 68 10.44 4.12 0.97
C LEU A 68 10.80 3.00 -0.02
N LEU A 69 9.85 2.12 -0.36
CA LEU A 69 10.06 0.97 -1.26
C LEU A 69 9.83 1.35 -2.72
N PHE A 70 8.70 2.00 -3.01
CA PHE A 70 8.36 2.34 -4.40
C PHE A 70 9.12 3.55 -4.90
N LYS A 71 9.82 4.29 -4.01
CA LYS A 71 10.52 5.53 -4.33
C LYS A 71 9.67 6.34 -5.30
N LEU A 72 8.52 6.81 -4.82
CA LEU A 72 7.78 7.91 -5.42
C LEU A 72 8.65 9.18 -5.41
N ASP A 73 9.79 9.09 -6.08
CA ASP A 73 10.75 10.14 -6.30
C ASP A 73 10.14 10.96 -7.42
N LEU A 74 9.90 12.25 -7.15
CA LEU A 74 9.57 13.24 -8.18
C LEU A 74 10.74 13.46 -9.17
N SER A 75 11.65 12.50 -9.31
CA SER A 75 12.71 12.50 -10.31
C SER A 75 12.10 12.25 -11.69
N LYS A 76 12.47 13.08 -12.68
CA LYS A 76 11.92 13.10 -14.04
C LYS A 76 11.88 11.73 -14.74
N THR A 77 12.74 10.79 -14.35
CA THR A 77 12.83 9.45 -14.94
C THR A 77 11.72 8.50 -14.45
N MET A 78 11.16 8.70 -13.25
CA MET A 78 10.19 7.78 -12.62
C MET A 78 8.74 8.33 -12.59
N ILE A 79 8.48 9.48 -13.23
CA ILE A 79 7.16 10.15 -13.23
C ILE A 79 6.04 9.20 -13.68
N TRP A 80 6.30 8.33 -14.65
CA TRP A 80 5.29 7.39 -15.14
C TRP A 80 4.87 6.33 -14.11
N HIS A 81 5.76 5.91 -13.21
CA HIS A 81 5.40 5.01 -12.10
C HIS A 81 4.49 5.71 -11.10
N THR A 82 4.80 6.97 -10.78
CA THR A 82 3.96 7.82 -9.92
C THR A 82 2.58 8.03 -10.52
N VAL A 83 2.52 8.38 -11.80
CA VAL A 83 1.27 8.61 -12.53
C VAL A 83 0.43 7.35 -12.58
N SER A 84 1.05 6.19 -12.84
CA SER A 84 0.34 4.90 -12.81
C SER A 84 -0.23 4.62 -11.42
N ALA A 85 0.55 4.80 -10.35
CA ALA A 85 0.07 4.57 -8.98
C ALA A 85 -1.10 5.49 -8.62
N VAL A 86 -0.98 6.78 -8.94
CA VAL A 86 -2.03 7.78 -8.70
C VAL A 86 -3.29 7.51 -9.53
N ALA A 87 -3.17 6.93 -10.72
CA ALA A 87 -4.33 6.51 -11.51
C ALA A 87 -4.97 5.22 -10.98
N THR A 88 -4.17 4.27 -10.50
CA THR A 88 -4.66 2.98 -10.00
C THR A 88 -5.33 3.09 -8.65
N ILE A 89 -4.83 3.90 -7.71
CA ILE A 89 -5.38 3.99 -6.34
C ILE A 89 -6.87 4.38 -6.33
N PRO A 90 -7.31 5.44 -7.05
CA PRO A 90 -8.72 5.80 -7.12
C PRO A 90 -9.57 4.73 -7.79
N LEU A 91 -9.06 4.14 -8.88
CA LEU A 91 -9.77 3.10 -9.62
C LEU A 91 -9.99 1.85 -8.75
N PHE A 92 -8.97 1.47 -7.98
CA PHE A 92 -9.03 0.38 -7.02
C PHE A 92 -10.04 0.65 -5.90
N PHE A 93 -10.03 1.87 -5.36
CA PHE A 93 -10.99 2.27 -4.34
C PHE A 93 -12.44 2.23 -4.86
N ILE A 94 -12.67 2.78 -6.05
CA ILE A 94 -13.98 2.75 -6.72
C ILE A 94 -14.44 1.31 -6.94
N ALA A 95 -13.56 0.43 -7.43
CA ALA A 95 -13.89 -0.96 -7.67
C ALA A 95 -14.29 -1.70 -6.39
N ILE A 96 -13.55 -1.54 -5.29
CA ILE A 96 -13.88 -2.17 -4.00
C ILE A 96 -15.20 -1.64 -3.46
N VAL A 97 -15.37 -0.32 -3.41
CA VAL A 97 -16.57 0.30 -2.81
C VAL A 97 -17.82 -0.05 -3.63
N LEU A 98 -17.75 0.04 -4.96
CA LEU A 98 -18.88 -0.33 -5.82
C LEU A 98 -19.21 -1.82 -5.72
N THR A 99 -18.21 -2.68 -5.62
CA THR A 99 -18.43 -4.12 -5.49
C THR A 99 -19.07 -4.45 -4.15
N MET A 100 -18.58 -3.86 -3.06
CA MET A 100 -19.16 -4.00 -1.73
C MET A 100 -20.61 -3.48 -1.71
N TRP A 101 -20.87 -2.31 -2.30
CA TRP A 101 -22.21 -1.76 -2.43
C TRP A 101 -23.13 -2.68 -3.23
N MET A 102 -22.67 -3.15 -4.39
CA MET A 102 -23.43 -4.03 -5.27
C MET A 102 -23.85 -5.30 -4.54
N PHE A 103 -22.92 -5.95 -3.84
CA PHE A 103 -23.23 -7.17 -3.09
C PHE A 103 -24.13 -6.91 -1.89
N HIS A 104 -23.91 -5.82 -1.16
CA HIS A 104 -24.78 -5.44 -0.04
C HIS A 104 -26.23 -5.20 -0.50
N HIS A 105 -26.43 -4.56 -1.64
CA HIS A 105 -27.75 -4.30 -2.19
C HIS A 105 -28.40 -5.55 -2.80
N LEU A 106 -27.59 -6.42 -3.41
CA LEU A 106 -28.05 -7.69 -3.94
C LEU A 106 -28.50 -8.61 -2.81
N GLU A 107 -27.77 -8.67 -1.71
CA GLU A 107 -28.14 -9.39 -0.50
C GLU A 107 -29.53 -8.95 0.01
N MET A 108 -29.74 -7.64 0.19
CA MET A 108 -31.05 -7.11 0.60
C MET A 108 -32.20 -7.52 -0.34
N ARG A 109 -31.93 -7.64 -1.64
CA ARG A 109 -32.96 -7.96 -2.66
C ARG A 109 -33.17 -9.44 -2.89
N THR A 110 -32.20 -10.29 -2.52
CA THR A 110 -32.20 -11.73 -2.80
C THR A 110 -32.41 -12.58 -1.56
N MET A 111 -32.26 -12.01 -0.36
CA MET A 111 -32.72 -12.66 0.85
C MET A 111 -34.25 -12.75 0.82
N LEU A 112 -34.76 -13.98 0.65
CA LEU A 112 -36.16 -14.34 0.86
C LEU A 112 -36.55 -14.00 2.31
N GLY A 113 -37.09 -12.80 2.53
CA GLY A 113 -37.58 -12.37 3.84
C GLY A 113 -37.31 -10.92 4.25
N ALA A 114 -36.66 -10.09 3.41
CA ALA A 114 -36.54 -8.65 3.67
C ALA A 114 -37.76 -7.89 3.10
N GLY A 115 -38.89 -8.00 3.80
CA GLY A 115 -40.10 -7.21 3.63
C GLY A 115 -40.59 -6.71 4.99
#